data_AF-A0A5M9ZH70-F1
#
_entry.id   AF-A0A5M9ZH70-F1
#
_cell.length_a   1.000
_cell.length_b   1.000
_cell.length_c   1.000
_cell.angle_alpha   90.00
_cell.angle_beta   90.00
_cell.angle_gamma   90.00
#
_symmetry.space_group_name_H-M   'P 1'
#
loop_
_entity.id
_entity.type
_entity.pdbx_description
1 polymer ?
#
loop_
_entity_poly.entity_id
_entity_poly.type
_entity_poly.pdbx_seq_one_letter_code
_entity_poly.pdbx_strand_id
1 'polypeptide(L)' 'MRTRDHDADPPRWAVIGFDRERRPIELVYVKTADPEPLIIHANYLTKGFFTEWSRA' A
#
# COMPACT_ATOMS: atom_id res chain seq x y z
N MET A 1 21.71 -9.35 -16.49
CA MET A 1 20.35 -9.04 -16.02
C MET A 1 19.41 -9.31 -17.19
N ARG A 2 18.46 -10.24 -17.06
CA ARG A 2 17.67 -10.76 -18.20
C ARG A 2 16.50 -9.82 -18.50
N THR A 3 16.28 -9.52 -19.77
CA THR A 3 15.29 -8.55 -20.30
C THR A 3 13.83 -8.81 -19.88
N ARG A 4 13.51 -9.96 -19.27
CA ARG A 4 12.16 -10.30 -18.77
C ARG A 4 11.81 -9.64 -17.43
N ASP A 5 12.80 -9.19 -16.66
CA ASP A 5 12.54 -8.50 -15.38
C ASP A 5 12.06 -7.06 -15.59
N HIS A 6 12.09 -6.57 -16.84
CA HIS A 6 11.63 -5.22 -17.20
C HIS A 6 10.10 -5.10 -17.27
N ASP A 7 9.40 -6.23 -17.48
CA ASP A 7 7.93 -6.30 -17.55
C ASP A 7 7.30 -6.84 -16.26
N ALA A 8 8.11 -7.08 -15.22
CA ALA A 8 7.59 -7.50 -13.93
C ALA A 8 6.84 -6.33 -13.28
N ASP A 9 5.63 -6.60 -12.81
CA ASP A 9 4.89 -5.64 -11.97
C ASP A 9 5.82 -5.12 -10.87
N PRO A 10 5.93 -3.80 -10.68
CA PRO A 10 6.82 -3.27 -9.68
C PRO A 10 6.38 -3.78 -8.30
N PRO A 11 7.33 -4.08 -7.38
CA PRO A 11 6.97 -4.53 -6.05
C PRO A 11 6.01 -3.56 -5.38
N ARG A 12 4.95 -4.10 -4.76
CA ARG A 12 3.94 -3.34 -4.04
C ARG A 12 4.14 -3.55 -2.55
N TRP A 13 4.01 -2.48 -1.78
CA TRP A 13 4.07 -2.51 -0.33
C TRP A 13 2.74 -2.06 0.25
N ALA A 14 2.26 -2.74 1.29
CA ALA A 14 1.12 -2.33 2.09
C ALA A 14 1.61 -1.87 3.47
N VAL A 15 1.12 -0.72 3.93
CA VAL A 15 1.39 -0.21 5.27
C VAL A 15 0.09 0.25 5.93
N ILE A 16 0.00 0.00 7.23
CA ILE A 16 -1.08 0.52 8.07
C ILE A 16 -0.51 1.67 8.89
N GLY A 17 -1.17 2.82 8.84
CA GLY A 17 -0.78 4.02 9.56
C GLY A 17 -2.00 4.83 10.01
N PHE A 18 -1.74 6.09 10.32
CA PHE A 18 -2.76 7.06 10.70
C PHE A 18 -2.66 8.29 9.80
N ASP A 19 -3.81 8.83 9.40
CA ASP A 19 -3.86 10.12 8.71
C ASP A 19 -3.64 11.30 9.68
N ARG A 20 -3.73 12.53 9.16
CA ARG A 20 -3.57 13.77 9.96
C ARG A 20 -4.63 13.92 11.06
N GLU A 21 -5.78 13.27 10.92
CA GLU A 21 -6.89 13.27 11.88
C GLU A 21 -6.84 12.05 12.83
N ARG A 22 -5.76 11.27 12.80
CA ARG A 22 -5.58 10.02 13.56
C ARG A 22 -6.57 8.91 13.19
N ARG A 23 -7.12 8.95 11.98
CA ARG A 23 -7.93 7.84 11.46
C ARG A 23 -6.98 6.76 10.91
N PRO A 24 -7.22 5.49 11.24
CA PRO A 24 -6.41 4.40 10.73
C PRO A 24 -6.63 4.26 9.21
N ILE A 25 -5.55 4.12 8.46
CA ILE A 25 -5.54 4.06 6.99
C ILE A 25 -4.57 2.98 6.52
N GLU A 26 -5.00 2.18 5.56
CA GLU A 26 -4.13 1.30 4.76
C GLU A 26 -3.70 2.05 3.50
N LEU A 27 -2.41 2.02 3.21
CA LEU A 27 -1.84 2.51 1.96
C LEU A 27 -1.15 1.35 1.24
N VAL A 28 -1.46 1.18 -0.04
CA VAL A 28 -0.65 0.38 -0.96
C VAL A 28 0.09 1.33 -1.89
N TYR A 29 1.39 1.11 -2.01
CA TYR A 29 2.26 1.99 -2.79
C TYR A 29 3.36 1.23 -3.51
N VAL A 30 3.95 1.91 -4.49
CA VAL A 30 5.15 1.48 -5.22
C VAL A 30 6.25 2.50 -4.97
N LYS A 31 7.44 2.02 -4.61
CA LYS A 31 8.66 2.84 -4.59
C LYS A 31 9.11 3.09 -6.02
N THR A 32 9.22 4.35 -6.39
CA THR A 32 9.76 4.80 -7.68
C THR A 32 11.18 5.35 -7.47
N ALA A 33 11.76 5.94 -8.51
CA ALA A 33 13.00 6.72 -8.38
C ALA A 33 12.77 8.07 -7.67
N ASP A 34 11.51 8.47 -7.46
CA ASP A 34 11.15 9.73 -6.81
C ASP A 34 11.28 9.63 -5.28
N PRO A 35 11.49 10.77 -4.60
CA PRO A 35 11.55 10.78 -3.13
C PRO A 35 10.24 10.34 -2.47
N GLU A 36 9.11 10.56 -3.13
CA GLU A 36 7.78 10.22 -2.64
C GLU A 36 7.27 8.93 -3.31
N PRO A 37 6.76 7.96 -2.54
CA PRO A 37 6.21 6.74 -3.12
C PRO A 37 4.91 7.04 -3.89
N LEU A 38 4.70 6.33 -5.00
CA LEU A 38 3.43 6.38 -5.73
C LEU A 38 2.38 5.58 -4.97
N ILE A 39 1.40 6.27 -4.39
CA ILE A 39 0.25 5.63 -3.76
C ILE A 39 -0.70 5.12 -4.84
N ILE A 40 -0.94 3.81 -4.87
CA ILE A 40 -1.86 3.17 -5.82
C ILE A 40 -3.21 2.86 -5.17
N HIS A 41 -3.26 2.79 -3.84
CA HIS A 41 -4.47 2.54 -3.08
C HIS A 41 -4.39 3.18 -1.69
N ALA A 42 -5.49 3.76 -1.24
CA ALA A 42 -5.62 4.35 0.09
C ALA A 42 -7.03 4.12 0.62
N ASN A 43 -7.14 3.35 1.70
CA ASN A 43 -8.41 2.96 2.29
C ASN A 43 -8.44 3.25 3.78
N TYR A 44 -9.49 3.92 4.25
CA TYR A 44 -9.72 4.02 5.69
C TYR A 44 -10.05 2.66 6.27
N LEU A 45 -9.38 2.34 7.38
CA LEU A 45 -9.59 1.10 8.11
C LEU A 45 -10.89 1.20 8.90
N THR A 46 -11.98 0.79 8.26
CA THR A 46 -13.28 0.67 8.91
C THR A 46 -13.31 -0.56 9.83
N LYS A 47 -14.28 -0.61 10.76
CA LYS A 47 -14.49 -1.79 11.62
C LYS A 47 -14.69 -3.09 10.79
N GLY A 48 -15.33 -2.98 9.62
CA GLY A 48 -15.53 -4.10 8.70
C GLY A 48 -14.20 -4.61 8.13
N PHE A 49 -13.37 -3.71 7.63
CA PHE A 49 -12.05 -4.06 7.09
C PHE A 49 -11.15 -4.71 8.15
N PHE A 50 -11.10 -4.16 9.38
CA PHE A 50 -10.30 -4.78 10.46
C PHE A 50 -10.77 -6.19 10.79
N THR A 51 -12.10 -6.42 10.75
CA THR A 51 -12.68 -7.74 10.98
C THR A 51 -12.28 -8.72 9.88
N GLU A 52 -12.31 -8.31 8.62
CA GLU A 52 -11.88 -9.12 7.48
C GLU A 52 -10.38 -9.42 7.52
N TRP A 53 -9.54 -8.41 7.79
CA TRP A 53 -8.09 -8.57 7.94
C TRP A 53 -7.74 -9.53 9.08
N SER A 54 -8.36 -9.37 10.26
CA SER A 54 -8.07 -10.22 11.42
C SER A 54 -8.38 -11.71 11.22
N ARG A 55 -9.11 -12.05 10.15
CA ARG A 55 -9.52 -13.40 9.78
C ARG A 55 -8.70 -13.99 8.63
N ALA A 56 -7.86 -13.20 7.97
CA ALA A 56 -6.98 -13.61 6.87
C ALA A 56 -5.63 -14.09 7.40
#